data_AF-A0AAN7T084-F1
#
_entry.id   AF-A0AAN7T084-F1
#
_cell.length_a   1.000
_cell.length_b   1.000
_cell.length_c   1.000
_cell.angle_alpha   90.00
_cell.angle_beta   90.00
_cell.angle_gamma   90.00
#
_symmetry.space_group_name_H-M   'P 1'
#
loop_
_entity.id
_entity.type
_entity.pdbx_description
1 polymer ?
#
loop_
_entity_poly.entity_id
_entity_poly.type
_entity_poly.pdbx_seq_one_letter_code
_entity_poly.pdbx_strand_id
1 'polypeptide(L)'
;MLPPIPTATLEANPHFAVLYNYLTTNILLSDGSTASRSKTSEVSRVSLRQAREDAAKESVLLLALEELALCEDVTEQPSQPLVSLDASRLAGHNGYRAEGTPSLPVELRELVLNVTNYLSVSLDQRANMTLPKDTDELMREEQEMFQQYLPEICSALSRIDLQNRIRHLELHTHGTQSRYLTARAAYLAAVSRGVEAKARLTKLEQEKAILENVDVMRQMDGQLERLEFEEQQLDGKVDELEKLLKQHETKEQAADKGAWKVRR
;
A
#
# COMPACT_ATOMS: atom_id res chain seq x y z
N MET A 1 -34.20 -30.22 -7.86
CA MET A 1 -35.36 -31.12 -7.61
C MET A 1 -35.26 -32.36 -8.48
N LEU A 2 -34.87 -33.50 -7.88
CA LEU A 2 -35.04 -34.81 -8.53
C LEU A 2 -36.54 -35.14 -8.46
N PRO A 3 -37.18 -35.55 -9.57
CA PRO A 3 -38.58 -35.93 -9.56
C PRO A 3 -38.80 -37.15 -8.64
N PRO A 4 -39.94 -37.24 -7.93
CA PRO A 4 -40.23 -38.38 -7.08
C PRO A 4 -40.34 -39.64 -7.95
N ILE A 5 -39.49 -40.63 -7.65
CA ILE A 5 -39.42 -41.90 -8.38
C ILE A 5 -40.45 -42.87 -7.77
N PRO A 6 -41.27 -43.55 -8.57
CA PRO A 6 -42.27 -44.50 -8.06
C PRO A 6 -41.60 -45.69 -7.34
N THR A 7 -42.11 -46.04 -6.17
CA THR A 7 -41.54 -47.06 -5.27
C THR A 7 -41.38 -48.43 -5.94
N ALA A 8 -42.26 -48.79 -6.87
CA ALA A 8 -42.16 -50.03 -7.67
C ALA A 8 -40.85 -50.15 -8.47
N THR A 9 -40.25 -49.03 -8.90
CA THR A 9 -38.98 -49.04 -9.63
C THR A 9 -37.76 -49.13 -8.70
N LEU A 10 -37.90 -48.69 -7.45
CA LEU A 10 -36.87 -48.86 -6.42
C LEU A 10 -36.82 -50.31 -5.92
N GLU A 11 -37.97 -50.97 -5.82
CA GLU A 11 -38.08 -52.39 -5.43
C GLU A 11 -37.58 -53.34 -6.52
N ALA A 12 -37.83 -53.01 -7.79
CA ALA A 12 -37.35 -53.80 -8.93
C ALA A 12 -35.82 -53.77 -9.10
N ASN A 13 -35.13 -52.78 -8.53
CA ASN A 13 -33.68 -52.63 -8.71
C ASN A 13 -32.99 -52.16 -7.40
N PRO A 14 -32.61 -53.10 -6.51
CA PRO A 14 -32.12 -52.78 -5.17
C PRO A 14 -30.79 -52.00 -5.18
N HIS A 15 -29.94 -52.21 -6.19
CA HIS A 15 -28.70 -51.45 -6.35
C HIS A 15 -28.95 -49.97 -6.65
N PHE A 16 -29.97 -49.68 -7.45
CA PHE A 16 -30.37 -48.30 -7.73
C PHE A 16 -30.97 -47.63 -6.50
N ALA A 17 -31.74 -48.35 -5.67
CA ALA A 17 -32.27 -47.83 -4.42
C ALA A 17 -31.19 -47.41 -3.42
N VAL A 18 -30.13 -48.21 -3.28
CA VAL A 18 -28.98 -47.87 -2.43
C VAL A 18 -28.29 -46.60 -2.92
N LEU A 19 -28.06 -46.48 -4.23
CA LEU A 19 -27.41 -45.33 -4.83
C LEU A 19 -28.27 -44.06 -4.76
N TYR A 20 -29.58 -44.19 -5.00
CA TYR A 20 -30.53 -43.09 -4.89
C TYR A 20 -30.58 -42.55 -3.45
N ASN A 21 -30.66 -43.44 -2.45
CA ASN A 21 -30.59 -43.06 -1.04
C ASN A 21 -29.26 -42.41 -0.67
N TYR A 22 -28.14 -42.93 -1.17
CA TYR A 22 -26.83 -42.34 -0.92
C TYR A 22 -26.71 -40.92 -1.49
N LEU A 23 -27.24 -40.70 -2.70
CA LEU A 23 -27.24 -39.38 -3.35
C LEU A 23 -28.14 -38.37 -2.61
N THR A 24 -29.34 -38.77 -2.23
CA THR A 24 -30.31 -37.88 -1.55
C THR A 24 -29.97 -37.60 -0.10
N THR A 25 -29.22 -38.48 0.57
CA THR A 25 -28.84 -38.30 1.99
C THR A 25 -27.46 -37.66 2.18
N ASN A 26 -26.46 -38.07 1.39
CA ASN A 26 -25.07 -37.66 1.63
C ASN A 26 -24.59 -36.55 0.68
N ILE A 27 -25.19 -36.43 -0.50
CA ILE A 27 -24.65 -35.56 -1.55
C ILE A 27 -25.57 -34.37 -1.82
N LEU A 28 -26.88 -34.55 -1.80
CA LEU A 28 -27.86 -33.53 -2.18
C LEU A 28 -28.64 -33.00 -0.97
N LEU A 29 -28.88 -31.69 -0.95
CA LEU A 29 -29.83 -31.02 -0.06
C LEU A 29 -31.25 -31.18 -0.59
N SER A 30 -32.26 -30.86 0.23
CA SER A 30 -33.69 -31.00 -0.14
C SER A 30 -34.11 -30.20 -1.37
N ASP A 31 -33.35 -29.16 -1.76
CA ASP A 31 -33.54 -28.36 -2.97
C ASP A 31 -32.92 -29.01 -4.24
N GLY A 32 -32.07 -30.03 -4.06
CA GLY A 32 -31.29 -30.69 -5.11
C GLY A 32 -29.89 -30.09 -5.33
N SER A 33 -29.42 -29.22 -4.44
CA SER A 33 -28.08 -28.64 -4.49
C SER A 33 -27.06 -29.52 -3.74
N THR A 34 -25.79 -29.53 -4.16
CA THR A 34 -24.78 -30.43 -3.57
C THR A 34 -24.23 -29.90 -2.23
N ALA A 35 -24.45 -30.63 -1.14
CA ALA A 35 -24.03 -30.25 0.22
C ALA A 35 -22.49 -30.17 0.37
N SER A 36 -21.75 -30.95 -0.43
CA SER A 36 -20.29 -31.09 -0.35
C SER A 36 -19.51 -29.85 -0.81
N ARG A 37 -20.13 -28.94 -1.56
CA ARG A 37 -19.42 -27.83 -2.21
C ARG A 37 -19.19 -26.61 -1.29
N SER A 38 -19.74 -26.55 -0.09
CA SER A 38 -19.55 -25.38 0.79
C SER A 38 -18.26 -25.48 1.60
N LYS A 39 -18.06 -26.56 2.35
CA LYS A 39 -16.97 -26.64 3.34
C LYS A 39 -15.57 -26.80 2.74
N THR A 40 -15.39 -27.66 1.72
CA THR A 40 -14.09 -27.85 1.06
C THR A 40 -13.73 -26.70 0.12
N SER A 41 -14.73 -26.08 -0.50
CA SER A 41 -14.58 -24.89 -1.34
C SER A 41 -14.18 -23.67 -0.52
N GLU A 42 -14.74 -23.48 0.67
CA GLU A 42 -14.35 -22.37 1.55
C GLU A 42 -12.90 -22.48 2.00
N VAL A 43 -12.47 -23.66 2.46
CA VAL A 43 -11.06 -23.90 2.84
C VAL A 43 -10.14 -23.67 1.64
N SER A 44 -10.51 -24.17 0.46
CA SER A 44 -9.73 -23.97 -0.77
C SER A 44 -9.72 -22.52 -1.25
N ARG A 45 -10.79 -21.76 -1.01
CA ARG A 45 -10.88 -20.33 -1.36
C ARG A 45 -10.04 -19.47 -0.44
N VAL A 46 -10.02 -19.79 0.85
CA VAL A 46 -9.19 -19.11 1.85
C VAL A 46 -7.71 -19.37 1.54
N SER A 47 -7.33 -20.63 1.29
CA SER A 47 -5.94 -20.95 0.96
C SER A 47 -5.48 -20.32 -0.36
N LEU A 48 -6.35 -20.26 -1.38
CA LEU A 48 -6.02 -19.63 -2.67
C LEU A 48 -5.93 -18.10 -2.54
N ARG A 49 -6.77 -17.47 -1.70
CA ARG A 49 -6.63 -16.04 -1.36
C ARG A 49 -5.30 -15.77 -0.68
N GLN A 50 -4.95 -16.58 0.32
CA GLN A 50 -3.71 -16.42 1.08
C GLN A 50 -2.48 -16.59 0.18
N ALA A 51 -2.46 -17.61 -0.69
CA ALA A 51 -1.40 -17.81 -1.67
C ALA A 51 -1.27 -16.66 -2.67
N ARG A 52 -2.38 -16.03 -3.07
CA ARG A 52 -2.35 -14.84 -3.94
C ARG A 52 -1.83 -13.60 -3.22
N GLU A 53 -2.19 -13.43 -1.96
CA GLU A 53 -1.66 -12.35 -1.13
C GLU A 53 -0.16 -12.50 -0.92
N ASP A 54 0.32 -13.72 -0.67
CA ASP A 54 1.74 -13.98 -0.47
C ASP A 54 2.54 -13.80 -1.76
N ALA A 55 2.05 -14.27 -2.90
CA ALA A 55 2.66 -14.01 -4.20
C ALA A 55 2.69 -12.50 -4.56
N ALA A 56 1.67 -11.74 -4.16
CA ALA A 56 1.64 -10.30 -4.36
C ALA A 56 2.63 -9.57 -3.44
N LYS A 57 2.82 -10.04 -2.20
CA LYS A 57 3.85 -9.49 -1.29
C LYS A 57 5.25 -9.77 -1.85
N GLU A 58 5.51 -10.99 -2.32
CA GLU A 58 6.78 -11.36 -2.95
C GLU A 58 7.06 -10.50 -4.18
N SER A 59 6.07 -10.28 -5.06
CA SER A 59 6.28 -9.44 -6.25
C SER A 59 6.54 -7.97 -5.89
N VAL A 60 5.87 -7.43 -4.86
CA VAL A 60 6.14 -6.07 -4.36
C VAL A 60 7.53 -5.99 -3.75
N LEU A 61 7.98 -7.01 -3.00
CA LEU A 61 9.33 -7.05 -2.44
C LEU A 61 10.39 -7.15 -3.53
N LEU A 62 10.18 -7.99 -4.55
CA LEU A 62 11.10 -8.09 -5.68
C LEU A 62 11.19 -6.77 -6.45
N LEU A 63 10.07 -6.10 -6.72
CA LEU A 63 10.07 -4.78 -7.35
C LEU A 63 10.76 -3.73 -6.47
N ALA A 64 10.55 -3.75 -5.15
CA ALA A 64 11.23 -2.84 -4.24
C ALA A 64 12.75 -3.10 -4.17
N LEU A 65 13.17 -4.36 -4.22
CA LEU A 65 14.58 -4.76 -4.27
C LEU A 65 15.21 -4.40 -5.63
N GLU A 66 14.49 -4.58 -6.74
CA GLU A 66 14.92 -4.17 -8.07
C GLU A 66 15.08 -2.64 -8.16
N GLU A 67 14.13 -1.87 -7.61
CA GLU A 67 14.22 -0.41 -7.53
C GLU A 67 15.40 0.07 -6.65
N LEU A 68 15.82 -0.71 -5.65
CA LEU A 68 17.00 -0.42 -4.83
C LEU A 68 18.30 -0.83 -5.55
N ALA A 69 18.29 -1.96 -6.27
CA ALA A 69 19.43 -2.46 -7.03
C ALA A 69 19.78 -1.56 -8.23
N LEU A 70 18.78 -0.93 -8.86
CA LEU A 70 18.98 0.08 -9.92
C LEU A 70 19.66 1.37 -9.42
N CYS A 71 19.98 1.49 -8.13
CA CYS A 71 20.66 2.64 -7.55
C CYS A 71 22.18 2.45 -7.35
N GLU A 72 22.74 1.24 -7.62
CA GLU A 72 24.18 0.98 -7.43
C GLU A 72 25.04 0.98 -8.70
N ASP A 73 24.49 1.09 -9.91
CA ASP A 73 25.29 1.05 -11.14
C ASP A 73 25.63 2.44 -11.67
N VAL A 74 26.68 3.05 -11.13
CA VAL A 74 27.51 4.01 -11.88
C VAL A 74 28.85 3.37 -12.20
N THR A 75 28.87 2.50 -13.21
CA THR A 75 30.04 2.33 -14.09
C THR A 75 29.59 1.89 -15.49
N GLU A 76 29.77 2.81 -16.43
CA GLU A 76 30.12 2.59 -17.85
C GLU A 76 29.04 2.05 -18.83
N GLN A 77 28.60 2.98 -19.69
CA GLN A 77 27.85 2.81 -20.94
C GLN A 77 28.54 1.86 -21.95
N PRO A 78 27.83 1.24 -22.94
CA PRO A 78 27.39 2.02 -24.13
C PRO A 78 26.13 1.53 -24.92
N SER A 79 25.42 2.49 -25.56
CA SER A 79 24.59 2.38 -26.81
C SER A 79 23.35 1.45 -26.84
N GLN A 80 22.13 1.73 -27.35
CA GLN A 80 21.40 2.79 -28.11
C GLN A 80 19.85 2.51 -27.96
N PRO A 81 18.92 2.88 -28.88
CA PRO A 81 18.08 4.09 -28.86
C PRO A 81 16.54 3.82 -28.84
N LEU A 82 15.74 4.92 -28.89
CA LEU A 82 14.28 5.02 -29.09
C LEU A 82 13.46 4.89 -27.77
N VAL A 83 12.55 5.78 -27.40
CA VAL A 83 11.48 6.42 -28.19
C VAL A 83 11.21 7.84 -27.70
N SER A 84 11.05 8.74 -28.66
CA SER A 84 10.56 10.11 -28.58
C SER A 84 9.15 10.21 -27.98
N LEU A 85 8.98 10.97 -26.89
CA LEU A 85 7.71 11.64 -26.58
C LEU A 85 7.97 12.99 -25.86
N ASP A 86 7.76 14.08 -26.61
CA ASP A 86 7.35 15.42 -26.20
C ASP A 86 8.04 16.10 -25.01
N ALA A 87 9.29 16.52 -25.23
CA ALA A 87 10.02 17.48 -24.39
C ALA A 87 9.75 18.96 -24.75
N SER A 88 8.62 19.29 -25.40
CA SER A 88 8.34 20.66 -25.89
C SER A 88 7.43 21.50 -24.97
N ARG A 89 7.08 21.04 -23.76
CA ARG A 89 6.10 21.73 -22.89
C ARG A 89 6.59 22.25 -21.53
N LEU A 90 7.89 22.26 -21.26
CA LEU A 90 8.47 22.89 -20.06
C LEU A 90 9.61 23.87 -20.37
N ALA A 91 9.57 24.50 -21.54
CA ALA A 91 10.37 25.69 -21.84
C ALA A 91 9.77 26.91 -21.11
N GLY A 92 9.97 26.96 -19.80
CA GLY A 92 9.53 28.05 -18.95
C GLY A 92 10.33 28.06 -17.66
N HIS A 93 11.39 28.86 -17.64
CA HIS A 93 12.12 29.27 -16.44
C HIS A 93 12.87 28.17 -15.68
N ASN A 94 14.12 27.92 -16.07
CA ASN A 94 15.28 28.33 -15.26
C ASN A 94 16.57 27.90 -15.96
N GLY A 95 17.32 28.89 -16.42
CA GLY A 95 18.66 28.68 -16.95
C GLY A 95 19.61 28.30 -15.83
N TYR A 96 19.99 27.02 -15.78
CA TYR A 96 21.25 26.60 -15.17
C TYR A 96 21.98 25.73 -16.19
N ARG A 97 22.66 26.49 -17.05
CA ARG A 97 23.84 26.17 -17.83
C ARG A 97 24.66 25.06 -17.16
N ALA A 98 24.97 24.01 -17.91
CA ALA A 98 26.04 23.08 -17.59
C ALA A 98 27.36 23.86 -17.58
N GLU A 99 27.75 24.39 -16.43
CA GLU A 99 29.02 25.09 -16.22
C GLU A 99 29.88 24.26 -15.30
N GLY A 100 31.01 23.83 -15.84
CA GLY A 100 32.26 23.68 -15.11
C GLY A 100 32.20 22.74 -13.92
N THR A 101 32.54 21.47 -14.14
CA THR A 101 33.55 20.92 -13.24
C THR A 101 34.72 21.92 -13.23
N PRO A 102 35.20 22.42 -12.08
CA PRO A 102 36.47 23.12 -12.03
C PRO A 102 37.54 22.06 -12.27
N SER A 103 37.68 21.63 -13.52
CA SER A 103 38.85 20.90 -13.95
C SER A 103 40.02 21.82 -13.63
N LEU A 104 40.95 21.33 -12.80
CA LEU A 104 42.15 22.08 -12.51
C LEU A 104 42.73 22.60 -13.85
N PRO A 105 43.16 23.87 -13.90
CA PRO A 105 43.85 24.44 -15.04
C PRO A 105 44.83 23.42 -15.61
N VAL A 106 44.85 23.27 -16.93
CA VAL A 106 45.61 22.21 -17.62
C VAL A 106 47.07 22.22 -17.17
N GLU A 107 47.60 23.41 -16.90
CA GLU A 107 48.94 23.64 -16.39
C GLU A 107 49.17 23.01 -15.00
N LEU A 108 48.18 23.06 -14.10
CA LEU A 108 48.26 22.43 -12.78
C LEU A 108 48.09 20.92 -12.87
N ARG A 109 47.33 20.42 -13.83
CA ARG A 109 47.19 18.98 -14.08
C ARG A 109 48.50 18.39 -14.61
N GLU A 110 49.12 19.07 -15.57
CA GLU A 110 50.43 18.71 -16.11
C GLU A 110 51.53 18.82 -15.05
N LEU A 111 51.51 19.86 -14.21
CA LEU A 111 52.44 20.00 -13.10
C LEU A 111 52.28 18.86 -12.08
N VAL A 112 51.04 18.52 -11.68
CA VAL A 112 50.79 17.42 -10.76
C VAL A 112 51.22 16.08 -11.37
N LEU A 113 50.91 15.82 -12.65
CA LEU A 113 51.36 14.62 -13.37
C LEU A 113 52.89 14.54 -13.45
N ASN A 114 53.55 15.64 -13.80
CA ASN A 114 55.00 15.70 -13.89
C ASN A 114 55.66 15.51 -12.53
N VAL A 115 55.16 16.17 -11.48
CA VAL A 115 55.64 15.98 -10.11
C VAL A 115 55.42 14.55 -9.65
N THR A 116 54.26 13.94 -9.90
CA THR A 116 54.02 12.54 -9.54
C THR A 116 54.93 11.58 -10.32
N ASN A 117 55.26 11.88 -11.59
CA ASN A 117 56.24 11.13 -12.37
C ASN A 117 57.66 11.32 -11.81
N TYR A 118 58.04 12.52 -11.41
CA TYR A 118 59.34 12.80 -10.78
C TYR A 118 59.51 12.17 -9.40
N LEU A 119 58.42 12.03 -8.63
CA LEU A 119 58.42 11.37 -7.31
C LEU A 119 58.29 9.84 -7.39
N SER A 120 57.73 9.29 -8.47
CA SER A 120 57.56 7.84 -8.68
C SER A 120 58.77 7.16 -9.33
N VAL A 121 59.71 7.93 -9.90
CA VAL A 121 61.06 7.43 -10.20
C VAL A 121 61.77 7.16 -8.88
N SER A 122 61.97 5.88 -8.59
CA SER A 122 62.59 5.39 -7.35
C SER A 122 63.96 6.04 -7.12
N LEU A 123 64.29 6.30 -5.84
CA LEU A 123 65.60 6.81 -5.40
C LEU A 123 66.79 6.05 -6.02
N ASP A 124 66.61 4.77 -6.34
CA ASP A 124 67.62 3.91 -6.96
C ASP A 124 67.90 4.23 -8.45
N GLN A 125 66.95 4.80 -9.19
CA GLN A 125 67.16 5.23 -10.59
C GLN A 125 67.81 6.61 -10.70
N ARG A 126 67.73 7.46 -9.66
CA ARG A 126 68.38 8.78 -9.60
C ARG A 126 69.90 8.71 -9.59
N ALA A 127 70.48 7.63 -9.08
CA ALA A 127 71.94 7.44 -9.08
C ALA A 127 72.52 7.22 -10.50
N ASN A 128 71.69 6.84 -11.47
CA ASN A 128 72.14 6.43 -12.81
C ASN A 128 71.80 7.43 -13.93
N MET A 129 71.10 8.53 -13.65
CA MET A 129 71.01 9.67 -14.58
C MET A 129 71.92 10.79 -14.07
N THR A 130 73.16 10.81 -14.57
CA THR A 130 74.07 11.94 -14.36
C THR A 130 73.54 13.16 -15.10
N LEU A 131 72.74 13.97 -14.41
CA LEU A 131 72.40 15.33 -14.80
C LEU A 131 73.66 16.22 -14.66
N PRO A 132 73.83 17.27 -15.48
CA PRO A 132 74.92 18.23 -15.30
C PRO A 132 74.89 18.83 -13.89
N LYS A 133 76.00 18.71 -13.16
CA LYS A 133 76.12 19.04 -11.72
C LYS A 133 75.78 20.49 -11.36
N ASP A 134 75.72 21.38 -12.36
CA ASP A 134 75.45 22.81 -12.17
C ASP A 134 73.94 23.13 -12.03
N THR A 135 73.04 22.22 -12.43
CA THR A 135 71.57 22.41 -12.24
C THR A 135 71.05 21.84 -10.91
N ASP A 136 71.86 21.02 -10.25
CA ASP A 136 71.47 20.34 -9.01
C ASP A 136 71.51 21.24 -7.77
N GLU A 137 72.24 22.36 -7.79
CA GLU A 137 72.24 23.35 -6.70
C GLU A 137 71.07 24.34 -6.83
N LEU A 138 70.77 24.79 -8.05
CA LEU A 138 69.73 25.81 -8.28
C LEU A 138 68.31 25.27 -8.03
N MET A 139 68.07 23.99 -8.31
CA MET A 139 66.75 23.36 -8.13
C MET A 139 66.60 22.66 -6.77
N ARG A 140 67.64 22.61 -5.94
CA ARG A 140 67.62 21.90 -4.65
C ARG A 140 66.73 22.60 -3.63
N GLU A 141 66.84 23.93 -3.54
CA GLU A 141 66.00 24.74 -2.65
C GLU A 141 64.52 24.65 -3.04
N GLU A 142 64.21 24.69 -4.34
CA GLU A 142 62.83 24.54 -4.82
C GLU A 142 62.28 23.12 -4.58
N GLN A 143 63.11 22.09 -4.70
CA GLN A 143 62.73 20.70 -4.41
C GLN A 143 62.51 20.45 -2.92
N GLU A 144 63.37 20.99 -2.04
CA GLU A 144 63.23 20.89 -0.60
C GLU A 144 61.99 21.64 -0.11
N MET A 145 61.76 22.85 -0.64
CA MET A 145 60.54 23.62 -0.38
C MET A 145 59.32 22.85 -0.86
N PHE A 146 59.35 22.29 -2.07
CA PHE A 146 58.22 21.51 -2.58
C PHE A 146 57.94 20.26 -1.74
N GLN A 147 58.96 19.53 -1.29
CA GLN A 147 58.79 18.40 -0.37
C GLN A 147 58.21 18.82 0.99
N GLN A 148 58.58 20.00 1.48
CA GLN A 148 58.04 20.56 2.72
C GLN A 148 56.56 20.93 2.60
N TYR A 149 56.12 21.47 1.46
CA TYR A 149 54.72 21.86 1.23
C TYR A 149 53.84 20.73 0.64
N LEU A 150 54.43 19.64 0.13
CA LEU A 150 53.71 18.47 -0.38
C LEU A 150 52.63 17.94 0.59
N PRO A 151 52.91 17.71 1.89
CA PRO A 151 51.88 17.22 2.81
C PRO A 151 50.72 18.21 2.97
N GLU A 152 51.00 19.52 2.98
CA GLU A 152 49.96 20.55 3.06
C GLU A 152 49.10 20.58 1.79
N ILE A 153 49.72 20.49 0.60
CA ILE A 153 49.01 20.42 -0.68
C ILE A 153 48.16 19.15 -0.77
N CYS A 154 48.69 17.99 -0.39
CA CYS A 154 47.94 16.73 -0.35
C CYS A 154 46.76 16.81 0.64
N SER A 155 46.95 17.45 1.80
CA SER A 155 45.88 17.66 2.77
C SER A 155 44.79 18.62 2.25
N ALA A 156 45.19 19.65 1.50
CA ALA A 156 44.27 20.60 0.90
C ALA A 156 43.46 19.97 -0.24
N LEU A 157 44.12 19.20 -1.11
CA LEU A 157 43.48 18.48 -2.20
C LEU A 157 42.50 17.42 -1.69
N SER A 158 42.88 16.64 -0.69
CA SER A 158 41.97 15.65 -0.07
C SER A 158 40.76 16.32 0.61
N ARG A 159 40.95 17.47 1.25
CA ARG A 159 39.84 18.26 1.82
C ARG A 159 38.90 18.78 0.72
N ILE A 160 39.42 19.28 -0.40
CA ILE A 160 38.62 19.77 -1.52
C ILE A 160 37.86 18.61 -2.19
N ASP A 161 38.49 17.45 -2.39
CA ASP A 161 37.82 16.26 -2.95
C ASP A 161 36.67 15.80 -2.05
N LEU A 162 36.88 15.72 -0.73
CA LEU A 162 35.83 15.41 0.23
C LEU A 162 34.68 16.41 0.17
N GLN A 163 34.96 17.72 0.11
CA GLN A 163 33.92 18.75 0.01
C GLN A 163 33.12 18.63 -1.29
N ASN A 164 33.77 18.32 -2.42
CA ASN A 164 33.10 18.12 -3.70
C ASN A 164 32.21 16.88 -3.69
N ARG A 165 32.67 15.78 -3.09
CA ARG A 165 31.88 14.55 -2.94
C ARG A 165 30.67 14.76 -2.03
N ILE A 166 30.85 15.45 -0.90
CA ILE A 166 29.75 15.81 0.00
C ILE A 166 28.72 16.65 -0.75
N ARG A 167 29.15 17.70 -1.46
CA ARG A 167 28.26 18.54 -2.27
C ARG A 167 27.53 17.73 -3.35
N HIS A 168 28.20 16.78 -4.00
CA HIS A 168 27.58 15.91 -4.99
C HIS A 168 26.51 15.01 -4.36
N LEU A 169 26.78 14.42 -3.20
CA LEU A 169 25.80 13.63 -2.45
C LEU A 169 24.62 14.52 -2.00
N GLU A 170 24.87 15.69 -1.44
CA GLU A 170 23.83 16.64 -1.04
C GLU A 170 22.90 17.02 -2.20
N LEU A 171 23.46 17.30 -3.38
CA LEU A 171 22.69 17.69 -4.55
C LEU A 171 21.95 16.50 -5.19
N HIS A 172 22.63 15.37 -5.36
CA HIS A 172 22.17 14.29 -6.23
C HIS A 172 21.58 13.09 -5.50
N THR A 173 22.04 12.76 -4.30
CA THR A 173 21.43 11.66 -3.53
C THR A 173 20.44 12.21 -2.53
N HIS A 174 20.75 13.29 -1.83
CA HIS A 174 19.82 13.85 -0.85
C HIS A 174 18.78 14.78 -1.47
N GLY A 175 19.15 15.58 -2.49
CA GLY A 175 18.23 16.53 -3.12
C GLY A 175 17.19 15.88 -4.03
N THR A 176 17.64 15.22 -5.10
CA THR A 176 16.73 14.70 -6.14
C THR A 176 15.99 13.45 -5.67
N GLN A 177 16.66 12.50 -5.00
CA GLN A 177 16.03 11.29 -4.48
C GLN A 177 14.99 11.63 -3.39
N SER A 178 15.31 12.51 -2.44
CA SER A 178 14.33 12.92 -1.42
C SER A 178 13.13 13.60 -2.06
N ARG A 179 13.32 14.46 -3.08
CA ARG A 179 12.21 15.10 -3.79
C ARG A 179 11.37 14.08 -4.55
N TYR A 180 12.00 13.13 -5.24
CA TYR A 180 11.31 12.03 -5.94
C TYR A 180 10.49 11.19 -4.96
N LEU A 181 11.09 10.73 -3.86
CA LEU A 181 10.40 9.94 -2.84
C LEU A 181 9.25 10.71 -2.21
N THR A 182 9.43 12.00 -1.93
CA THR A 182 8.36 12.86 -1.41
C THR A 182 7.21 13.00 -2.41
N ALA A 183 7.51 13.21 -3.68
CA ALA A 183 6.50 13.30 -4.74
C ALA A 183 5.77 11.96 -4.94
N ARG A 184 6.49 10.84 -4.90
CA ARG A 184 5.92 9.49 -5.00
C ARG A 184 5.01 9.18 -3.80
N ALA A 185 5.43 9.51 -2.59
CA ALA A 185 4.61 9.36 -1.39
C ALA A 185 3.34 10.22 -1.47
N ALA A 186 3.45 11.47 -1.92
CA ALA A 186 2.30 12.35 -2.12
C ALA A 186 1.33 11.80 -3.17
N TYR A 187 1.85 11.26 -4.28
CA TYR A 187 1.04 10.61 -5.31
C TYR A 187 0.30 9.38 -4.77
N LEU A 188 1.00 8.47 -4.09
CA LEU A 188 0.38 7.27 -3.51
C LEU A 188 -0.68 7.63 -2.46
N ALA A 189 -0.45 8.68 -1.66
CA ALA A 189 -1.45 9.19 -0.72
C ALA A 189 -2.69 9.78 -1.42
N ALA A 190 -2.52 10.42 -2.57
CA ALA A 190 -3.65 10.89 -3.38
C ALA A 190 -4.43 9.71 -3.98
N VAL A 191 -3.73 8.70 -4.48
CA VAL A 191 -4.33 7.47 -5.02
C VAL A 191 -5.10 6.73 -3.94
N SER A 192 -4.54 6.54 -2.73
CA SER A 192 -5.23 5.84 -1.65
C SER A 192 -6.51 6.57 -1.23
N ARG A 193 -6.47 7.90 -1.07
CA ARG A 193 -7.68 8.70 -0.82
C ARG A 193 -8.72 8.55 -1.93
N GLY A 194 -8.29 8.51 -3.20
CA GLY A 194 -9.19 8.29 -4.33
C GLY A 194 -9.84 6.90 -4.31
N VAL A 195 -9.07 5.86 -3.97
CA VAL A 195 -9.57 4.48 -3.83
C VAL A 195 -10.52 4.38 -2.64
N GLU A 196 -10.20 4.98 -1.49
CA GLU A 196 -11.09 5.04 -0.32
C GLU A 196 -12.41 5.76 -0.63
N ALA A 197 -12.35 6.89 -1.34
CA ALA A 197 -13.54 7.62 -1.76
C ALA A 197 -14.42 6.77 -2.70
N LYS A 198 -13.82 6.08 -3.68
CA LYS A 198 -14.54 5.14 -4.56
C LYS A 198 -15.18 4.01 -3.78
N ALA A 199 -14.46 3.40 -2.84
CA ALA A 199 -15.00 2.32 -2.00
C ALA A 199 -16.22 2.81 -1.18
N ARG A 200 -16.15 4.02 -0.61
CA ARG A 200 -17.29 4.63 0.09
C ARG A 200 -18.47 4.89 -0.84
N LEU A 201 -18.23 5.43 -2.04
CA LEU A 201 -19.29 5.64 -3.03
C LEU A 201 -19.95 4.33 -3.43
N THR A 202 -19.18 3.28 -3.71
CA THR A 202 -19.75 1.97 -4.06
C THR A 202 -20.60 1.39 -2.92
N LYS A 203 -20.22 1.63 -1.66
CA LYS A 203 -21.02 1.22 -0.50
C LYS A 203 -22.34 1.99 -0.45
N LEU A 204 -22.30 3.31 -0.61
CA LEU A 204 -23.50 4.15 -0.62
C LEU A 204 -24.41 3.83 -1.81
N GLU A 205 -23.85 3.55 -2.98
CA GLU A 205 -24.60 3.11 -4.16
C GLU A 205 -25.30 1.77 -3.92
N GLN A 206 -24.64 0.83 -3.23
CA GLN A 206 -25.26 -0.44 -2.82
C GLN A 206 -26.40 -0.22 -1.82
N GLU A 207 -26.18 0.59 -0.77
CA GLU A 207 -27.22 0.92 0.21
C GLU A 207 -28.41 1.62 -0.45
N LYS A 208 -28.14 2.57 -1.34
CA LYS A 208 -29.16 3.25 -2.14
C LYS A 208 -29.92 2.27 -3.03
N ALA A 209 -29.24 1.35 -3.71
CA ALA A 209 -29.89 0.33 -4.54
C ALA A 209 -30.79 -0.62 -3.73
N ILE A 210 -30.44 -0.90 -2.47
CA ILE A 210 -31.29 -1.69 -1.55
C ILE A 210 -32.54 -0.89 -1.16
N LEU A 211 -32.40 0.40 -0.86
CA LEU A 211 -33.52 1.28 -0.50
C LEU A 211 -34.44 1.57 -1.69
N GLU A 212 -33.88 1.79 -2.89
CA GLU A 212 -34.65 1.98 -4.12
C GLU A 212 -35.29 0.67 -4.61
N ASN A 213 -34.94 -0.47 -4.02
CA ASN A 213 -35.59 -1.72 -4.34
C ASN A 213 -37.05 -1.69 -3.85
N VAL A 214 -37.97 -1.62 -4.82
CA VAL A 214 -39.42 -1.52 -4.61
C VAL A 214 -39.95 -2.63 -3.70
N ASP A 215 -39.34 -3.83 -3.76
CA ASP A 215 -39.76 -4.95 -2.92
C ASP A 215 -39.39 -4.75 -1.44
N VAL A 216 -38.24 -4.11 -1.16
CA VAL A 216 -37.83 -3.76 0.21
C VAL A 216 -38.70 -2.63 0.75
N MET A 217 -39.00 -1.62 -0.06
CA MET A 217 -39.93 -0.55 0.30
C MET A 217 -41.32 -1.10 0.64
N ARG A 218 -41.88 -1.99 -0.20
CA ARG A 218 -43.15 -2.67 0.08
C ARG A 218 -43.13 -3.52 1.35
N GLN A 219 -42.00 -4.16 1.66
CA GLN A 219 -41.85 -4.91 2.89
C GLN A 219 -41.81 -3.99 4.12
N MET A 220 -41.14 -2.84 4.03
CA MET A 220 -41.09 -1.84 5.09
C MET A 220 -42.47 -1.20 5.33
N ASP A 221 -43.19 -0.85 4.27
CA ASP A 221 -44.57 -0.34 4.37
C ASP A 221 -45.49 -1.36 5.03
N GLY A 222 -45.42 -2.63 4.61
CA GLY A 222 -46.20 -3.70 5.23
C GLY A 222 -45.81 -4.01 6.68
N GLN A 223 -44.57 -3.70 7.11
CA GLN A 223 -44.16 -3.79 8.52
C GLN A 223 -44.70 -2.61 9.33
N LEU A 224 -44.68 -1.40 8.78
CA LEU A 224 -45.26 -0.22 9.41
C LEU A 224 -46.76 -0.41 9.68
N GLU A 225 -47.52 -0.89 8.68
CA GLU A 225 -48.96 -1.16 8.84
C GLU A 225 -49.24 -2.18 9.96
N ARG A 226 -48.37 -3.20 10.12
CA ARG A 226 -48.51 -4.18 11.22
C ARG A 226 -48.25 -3.55 12.58
N LEU A 227 -47.19 -2.73 12.68
CA LEU A 227 -46.85 -2.05 13.92
C LEU A 227 -47.94 -1.05 14.33
N GLU A 228 -48.51 -0.31 13.38
CA GLU A 228 -49.64 0.59 13.64
C GLU A 228 -50.88 -0.17 14.13
N PHE A 229 -51.16 -1.34 13.55
CA PHE A 229 -52.26 -2.18 14.00
C PHE A 229 -52.02 -2.73 15.42
N GLU A 230 -50.80 -3.16 15.72
CA GLU A 230 -50.41 -3.60 17.06
C GLU A 230 -50.50 -2.46 18.08
N GLU A 231 -50.08 -1.25 17.72
CA GLU A 231 -50.20 -0.04 18.54
C GLU A 231 -51.67 0.26 18.86
N GLN A 232 -52.54 0.28 17.85
CA GLN A 232 -53.99 0.48 18.05
C GLN A 232 -54.61 -0.60 18.95
N GLN A 233 -54.16 -1.85 18.84
CA GLN A 233 -54.62 -2.91 19.76
C GLN A 233 -54.16 -2.69 21.19
N LEU A 234 -52.92 -2.22 21.37
CA LEU A 234 -52.39 -1.90 22.69
C LEU A 234 -53.13 -0.72 23.31
N ASP A 235 -53.40 0.32 22.54
CA ASP A 235 -54.20 1.47 22.98
C ASP A 235 -55.61 1.04 23.38
N GLY A 236 -56.27 0.20 22.57
CA GLY A 236 -57.56 -0.37 22.91
C GLY A 236 -57.55 -1.17 24.22
N LYS A 237 -56.49 -1.97 24.45
CA LYS A 237 -56.31 -2.70 25.71
C LYS A 237 -56.05 -1.77 26.89
N VAL A 238 -55.30 -0.69 26.69
CA VAL A 238 -55.05 0.32 27.72
C VAL A 238 -56.37 0.99 28.13
N ASP A 239 -57.19 1.40 27.17
CA ASP A 239 -58.52 1.98 27.41
C ASP A 239 -59.46 1.03 28.17
N GLU A 240 -59.44 -0.26 27.83
CA GLU A 240 -60.21 -1.29 28.53
C GLU A 240 -59.75 -1.46 29.99
N LEU A 241 -58.43 -1.53 30.20
CA LEU A 241 -57.86 -1.62 31.54
C LEU A 241 -58.18 -0.38 32.37
N GLU A 242 -58.11 0.81 31.80
CA GLU A 242 -58.52 2.04 32.50
C GLU A 242 -59.99 2.01 32.92
N LYS A 243 -60.89 1.52 32.06
CA LYS A 243 -62.32 1.38 32.41
C LYS A 243 -62.52 0.39 33.54
N LEU A 244 -61.85 -0.76 33.51
CA LEU A 244 -61.91 -1.75 34.59
C LEU A 244 -61.36 -1.17 35.89
N LEU A 245 -60.24 -0.45 35.83
CA LEU A 245 -59.63 0.19 37.00
C LEU A 245 -60.59 1.20 37.64
N LYS A 246 -61.23 2.06 36.83
CA LYS A 246 -62.29 2.98 37.29
C LYS A 246 -63.49 2.23 37.91
N GLN A 247 -63.87 1.07 37.37
CA GLN A 247 -64.94 0.24 37.97
C GLN A 247 -64.53 -0.38 39.31
N HIS A 248 -63.27 -0.75 39.46
CA HIS A 248 -62.74 -1.27 40.73
C HIS A 248 -62.63 -0.16 41.78
N GLU A 249 -62.10 1.01 41.41
CA GLU A 249 -62.03 2.19 42.29
C GLU A 249 -63.42 2.60 42.81
N THR A 250 -64.43 2.61 41.94
CA THR A 250 -65.80 2.96 42.34
C THR A 250 -66.44 1.90 43.23
N LYS A 251 -66.18 0.61 42.99
CA LYS A 251 -66.63 -0.49 43.88
C LYS A 251 -65.95 -0.42 45.24
N GLU A 252 -64.66 -0.09 45.29
CA GLU A 252 -63.90 0.06 46.52
C GLU A 252 -64.39 1.26 47.34
N GLN A 253 -64.61 2.42 46.70
CA GLN A 253 -65.24 3.59 47.34
C GLN A 253 -66.65 3.31 47.85
N ALA A 254 -67.43 2.46 47.16
CA ALA A 254 -68.77 2.05 47.61
C ALA A 254 -68.70 1.09 48.81
N ALA A 255 -67.74 0.16 48.81
CA ALA A 255 -67.49 -0.75 49.94
C ALA A 255 -67.07 0.03 51.20
N ASP A 256 -66.18 1.02 51.07
CA ASP A 256 -65.76 1.88 52.18
C ASP A 256 -66.93 2.70 52.75
N LYS A 257 -67.79 3.25 51.91
CA LYS A 257 -69.00 3.99 52.36
C LYS A 257 -70.05 3.07 53.01
N GLY A 258 -70.13 1.81 52.59
CA GLY A 258 -71.00 0.79 53.19
C GLY A 258 -70.52 0.34 54.57
N ALA A 259 -69.21 0.20 54.77
CA ALA A 259 -68.61 -0.18 56.04
C ALA A 259 -68.86 0.84 57.17
N TRP A 260 -68.97 2.13 56.83
CA TRP A 260 -69.32 3.19 57.80
C TRP A 260 -70.80 3.18 58.22
N LYS A 261 -71.71 2.60 57.43
CA LYS A 261 -73.15 2.52 57.75
C LYS A 261 -73.52 1.36 58.68
N VAL A 262 -72.72 0.29 58.73
CA VAL A 262 -73.00 -0.90 59.56
C VAL A 262 -72.48 -0.75 61.01
N ARG A 263 -71.75 0.34 61.32
CA ARG A 263 -71.17 0.62 62.65
C ARG A 263 -71.91 1.68 63.50
N ARG A 264 -73.14 2.07 63.13
CA ARG A 264 -73.98 2.97 63.96
C ARG A 264 -75.23 2.28 64.46
#